data_AF-A0A2E3C9N7-F1
#
_entry.id   AF-A0A2E3C9N7-F1
#
_cell.length_a   1.000
_cell.length_b   1.000
_cell.length_c   1.000
_cell.angle_alpha   90.00
_cell.angle_beta   90.00
_cell.angle_gamma   90.00
#
_symmetry.space_group_name_H-M   'P 1'
#
loop_
_entity.id
_entity.type
_entity.pdbx_description
1 polymer ?
#
loop_
_entity_poly.entity_id
_entity_poly.type
_entity_poly.pdbx_seq_one_letter_code
_entity_poly.pdbx_strand_id
1 'polypeptide(L)'
;MPGAIADDDWSTANVLTDGSSSSDAVDADGDSEDWWTIDLVTGDRVQIQVSSPTGDYGFDLFGCFGTDHWEGKVQIWDANFVNGVPERGDKRFDQDFGSSGSTTLTANVNPSAAEWGSHAGSTTWYILVRSKDTCARDEFDYTVTPTIDKYDRDSDSDGFADREDDCDDTEGSSTEDRKGCPDGDADGWSDSGDRFPTDGTQWVDSDGDGYGDNSAPANNPDHCPQYFGNSDQDRYGCRDSDADGWSDPDPTAIFSTESWNVSDGADAFDTDPTQWSDFDSDGYGDNWDDPSWNESRAVNGLGVWYVGATQPDACPTRSGQSFEDRLGCPDSDGDGWSNPDESWTAENGSDAFPGDPTQWSDRDLDGFGDNSEGTNPDAFPDNPTQWYDTDGDGWGDNQNPAATQIDAFPNEPSQWADSDGDGFGDNSSGFEADSCNNRPGTSTMDRFGCPDADGDGYSNSDADWPAHPEGFADAFNDQSTQWADTDGDGFGDNNDEGAWRPDSCPATTGSSTIDRWGCPDGDGDGASDPQIQAGWLPHPAGLADAFPEDASQWRDLDGDGYGDEPVGTNPDRCKETPGTSTEDRFGCTDTDGDGWSDLGDRFPMDVTQWFDADGDGYGDNSWGNMPDSCP
;
A
#
# COMPACT_ATOMS: atom_id res chain seq x y z
N MET A 1 10.53 67.75 76.62
CA MET A 1 9.88 66.59 77.27
C MET A 1 10.68 66.30 78.53
N PRO A 2 10.11 65.79 79.64
CA PRO A 2 10.96 65.36 80.74
C PRO A 2 11.95 64.35 80.17
N GLY A 3 13.26 64.62 80.30
CA GLY A 3 14.29 63.67 79.89
C GLY A 3 14.04 62.37 80.64
N ALA A 4 14.28 61.23 80.01
CA ALA A 4 14.43 59.99 80.75
C ALA A 4 15.49 60.21 81.86
N ILE A 5 15.30 59.59 83.02
CA ILE A 5 16.26 59.60 84.13
C ILE A 5 17.12 58.35 83.95
N ALA A 6 18.42 58.44 84.20
CA ALA A 6 19.30 57.27 84.26
C ALA A 6 18.83 56.30 85.35
N ASP A 7 19.29 55.06 85.29
CA ASP A 7 19.04 54.07 86.35
C ASP A 7 20.36 53.53 86.89
N ASP A 8 20.43 53.34 88.21
CA ASP A 8 21.57 52.74 88.90
C ASP A 8 21.71 51.25 88.56
N ASP A 9 20.62 50.62 88.12
CA ASP A 9 20.58 49.24 87.68
C ASP A 9 20.50 49.15 86.15
N TRP A 10 21.54 48.58 85.55
CA TRP A 10 21.63 48.33 84.12
C TRP A 10 20.42 47.57 83.55
N SER A 11 19.76 46.73 84.36
CA SER A 11 18.62 45.92 83.93
C SER A 11 17.31 46.71 83.78
N THR A 12 17.25 47.92 84.33
CA THR A 12 16.11 48.85 84.24
C THR A 12 16.45 50.18 83.55
N ALA A 13 17.67 50.28 83.00
CA ALA A 13 18.18 51.42 82.26
C ALA A 13 17.28 51.86 81.10
N ASN A 14 16.99 53.16 81.05
CA ASN A 14 16.15 53.76 80.01
C ASN A 14 16.88 53.84 78.66
N VAL A 15 16.12 53.64 77.57
CA VAL A 15 16.63 53.69 76.20
C VAL A 15 16.83 55.14 75.76
N LEU A 16 18.05 55.47 75.34
CA LEU A 16 18.36 56.74 74.70
C LEU A 16 17.82 56.76 73.26
N THR A 17 17.27 57.90 72.87
CA THR A 17 16.77 58.12 71.51
C THR A 17 17.82 58.85 70.67
N ASP A 18 18.05 58.37 69.46
CA ASP A 18 18.93 58.99 68.45
C ASP A 18 18.70 60.51 68.32
N GLY A 19 19.78 61.30 68.42
CA GLY A 19 19.79 62.76 68.32
C GLY A 19 19.17 63.51 69.50
N SER A 20 18.66 62.81 70.52
CA SER A 20 17.96 63.40 71.66
C SER A 20 18.85 63.41 72.90
N SER A 21 19.05 64.60 73.48
CA SER A 21 19.80 64.75 74.72
C SER A 21 18.96 64.38 75.95
N SER A 22 19.56 63.65 76.89
CA SER A 22 19.05 63.41 78.24
C SER A 22 20.08 63.91 79.25
N SER A 23 19.63 64.40 80.40
CA SER A 23 20.52 64.97 81.43
C SER A 23 20.26 64.31 82.76
N ASP A 24 21.33 64.03 83.51
CA ASP A 24 21.28 63.48 84.85
C ASP A 24 22.51 63.89 85.69
N ALA A 25 22.62 63.41 86.92
CA ALA A 25 23.76 63.67 87.80
C ALA A 25 24.25 62.39 88.51
N VAL A 26 25.57 62.22 88.61
CA VAL A 26 26.19 61.10 89.33
C VAL A 26 26.62 61.54 90.75
N ASP A 27 26.33 60.76 91.80
CA ASP A 27 26.60 61.00 93.26
C ASP A 27 25.77 62.13 93.93
N ALA A 28 24.72 62.63 93.27
CA ALA A 28 23.75 63.54 93.91
C ALA A 28 22.71 62.79 94.79
N ASP A 29 22.37 61.56 94.40
CA ASP A 29 21.33 60.73 95.03
C ASP A 29 21.89 59.49 95.78
N GLY A 30 23.21 59.27 95.75
CA GLY A 30 23.93 58.26 96.55
C GLY A 30 24.49 57.07 95.76
N ASP A 31 24.53 57.16 94.44
CA ASP A 31 25.09 56.21 93.48
C ASP A 31 26.46 56.66 92.94
N SER A 32 27.11 55.79 92.15
CA SER A 32 28.39 56.08 91.48
C SER A 32 28.38 55.70 90.00
N GLU A 33 27.24 55.22 89.49
CA GLU A 33 27.09 54.57 88.19
C GLU A 33 25.67 54.80 87.64
N ASP A 34 25.58 55.40 86.46
CA ASP A 34 24.34 55.66 85.74
C ASP A 34 24.31 54.85 84.45
N TRP A 35 23.27 54.05 84.26
CA TRP A 35 23.10 53.19 83.10
C TRP A 35 22.03 53.70 82.14
N TRP A 36 22.37 53.62 80.86
CA TRP A 36 21.50 53.90 79.72
C TRP A 36 21.55 52.73 78.75
N THR A 37 20.49 52.54 77.98
CA THR A 37 20.48 51.61 76.85
C THR A 37 20.40 52.34 75.52
N ILE A 38 20.86 51.73 74.44
CA ILE A 38 20.67 52.22 73.09
C ILE A 38 20.50 51.04 72.14
N ASP A 39 19.49 51.10 71.28
CA ASP A 39 19.20 50.07 70.32
C ASP A 39 19.94 50.36 69.00
N LEU A 40 20.81 49.44 68.59
CA LEU A 40 21.63 49.54 67.37
C LEU A 40 21.28 48.39 66.42
N VAL A 41 21.40 48.65 65.13
CA VAL A 41 21.25 47.67 64.06
C VAL A 41 22.64 47.38 63.45
N THR A 42 22.85 46.22 62.82
CA THR A 42 24.11 45.94 62.10
C THR A 42 24.42 47.08 61.12
N GLY A 43 25.70 47.43 60.98
CA GLY A 43 26.14 48.57 60.17
C GLY A 43 26.07 49.99 60.80
N ASP A 44 25.20 50.25 61.78
CA ASP A 44 25.09 51.56 62.45
C ASP A 44 26.40 52.06 63.09
N ARG A 45 26.71 53.36 63.00
CA ARG A 45 27.78 53.98 63.80
C ARG A 45 27.18 54.86 64.88
N VAL A 46 27.59 54.67 66.12
CA VAL A 46 27.03 55.41 67.26
C VAL A 46 28.04 56.42 67.78
N GLN A 47 27.68 57.70 67.84
CA GLN A 47 28.43 58.72 68.56
C GLN A 47 27.75 59.01 69.90
N ILE A 48 28.41 58.70 71.02
CA ILE A 48 27.94 59.11 72.35
C ILE A 48 28.70 60.36 72.78
N GLN A 49 27.97 61.47 72.86
CA GLN A 49 28.47 62.73 73.40
C GLN A 49 28.02 62.88 74.84
N VAL A 50 28.94 62.83 75.80
CA VAL A 50 28.67 63.17 77.21
C VAL A 50 29.28 64.52 77.50
N SER A 51 28.47 65.48 77.96
CA SER A 51 28.93 66.81 78.35
C SER A 51 28.48 67.18 79.75
N SER A 52 29.39 67.72 80.56
CA SER A 52 29.09 68.19 81.90
C SER A 52 29.28 69.71 82.00
N PRO A 53 28.28 70.47 82.49
CA PRO A 53 28.39 71.92 82.67
C PRO A 53 28.95 72.35 84.04
N THR A 54 29.29 71.42 84.95
CA THR A 54 29.70 71.76 86.31
C THR A 54 31.10 72.38 86.33
N GLY A 55 31.19 73.56 86.96
CA GLY A 55 32.44 74.25 87.25
C GLY A 55 33.26 73.56 88.36
N ASP A 56 34.49 74.03 88.56
CA ASP A 56 35.45 73.48 89.54
C ASP A 56 34.93 73.62 90.99
N TYR A 57 34.36 72.55 91.56
CA TYR A 57 33.83 72.51 92.93
C TYR A 57 34.60 71.51 93.82
N GLY A 58 35.94 71.58 93.84
CA GLY A 58 36.74 70.85 94.85
C GLY A 58 36.81 71.62 96.17
N PHE A 59 36.31 71.05 97.28
CA PHE A 59 36.48 71.58 98.64
C PHE A 59 37.34 70.61 99.48
N ASP A 60 38.54 71.06 99.87
CA ASP A 60 39.58 70.27 100.53
C ASP A 60 39.20 69.89 101.99
N LEU A 61 39.16 68.59 102.32
CA LEU A 61 39.02 68.09 103.68
C LEU A 61 39.99 66.92 104.00
N PHE A 62 41.20 67.27 104.44
CA PHE A 62 42.20 66.43 105.15
C PHE A 62 42.36 64.97 104.64
N GLY A 63 42.98 64.79 103.48
CA GLY A 63 43.45 63.48 103.02
C GLY A 63 44.15 63.46 101.66
N CYS A 64 43.79 64.37 100.77
CA CYS A 64 44.30 64.44 99.39
C CYS A 64 45.25 65.62 99.22
N PHE A 65 46.49 65.39 98.77
CA PHE A 65 47.46 66.47 98.51
C PHE A 65 47.39 66.90 97.04
N GLY A 66 46.42 67.75 96.71
CA GLY A 66 46.21 68.35 95.39
C GLY A 66 44.73 68.71 95.19
N THR A 67 44.41 69.73 94.39
CA THR A 67 43.04 69.92 93.89
C THR A 67 42.73 68.75 92.97
N ASP A 68 41.94 67.78 93.45
CA ASP A 68 41.28 66.83 92.58
C ASP A 68 40.12 67.55 91.89
N HIS A 69 40.10 67.44 90.58
CA HIS A 69 38.98 67.89 89.78
C HIS A 69 38.05 66.71 89.58
N TRP A 70 36.76 66.95 89.36
CA TRP A 70 35.86 65.85 89.05
C TRP A 70 36.34 65.08 87.81
N GLU A 71 36.34 63.76 87.91
CA GLU A 71 36.68 62.84 86.84
C GLU A 71 35.51 61.87 86.60
N GLY A 72 35.03 61.84 85.37
CA GLY A 72 34.05 60.91 84.86
C GLY A 72 34.66 59.90 83.89
N LYS A 73 33.91 58.82 83.68
CA LYS A 73 34.18 57.84 82.61
C LYS A 73 32.87 57.47 81.94
N VAL A 74 32.88 57.44 80.61
CA VAL A 74 31.84 56.80 79.82
C VAL A 74 32.36 55.45 79.32
N GLN A 75 31.55 54.41 79.42
CA GLN A 75 31.84 53.07 78.95
C GLN A 75 30.66 52.55 78.15
N ILE A 76 30.92 51.72 77.14
CA ILE A 76 29.87 51.09 76.35
C ILE A 76 30.11 49.58 76.28
N TRP A 77 29.03 48.82 76.45
CA TRP A 77 29.00 47.36 76.60
C TRP A 77 28.02 46.72 75.61
N ASP A 78 28.32 45.49 75.19
CA ASP A 78 27.47 44.73 74.27
C ASP A 78 26.25 44.07 74.92
N ALA A 79 25.30 43.64 74.09
CA ALA A 79 24.06 43.00 74.56
C ALA A 79 24.27 41.68 75.31
N ASN A 80 25.44 41.04 75.18
CA ASN A 80 25.79 39.82 75.92
C ASN A 80 26.19 40.11 77.37
N PHE A 81 26.00 41.34 77.84
CA PHE A 81 26.17 41.83 79.21
C PHE A 81 25.26 41.16 80.28
N VAL A 82 24.63 40.03 79.97
CA VAL A 82 23.70 39.36 80.88
C VAL A 82 24.45 38.45 81.87
N ASN A 83 24.49 38.88 83.15
CA ASN A 83 24.78 38.13 84.41
C ASN A 83 25.84 38.74 85.36
N GLY A 84 25.98 40.07 85.40
CA GLY A 84 26.35 40.77 86.64
C GLY A 84 27.71 40.45 87.28
N VAL A 85 28.73 40.02 86.53
CA VAL A 85 30.11 39.91 87.02
C VAL A 85 31.08 40.53 86.01
N PRO A 86 31.73 41.67 86.31
CA PRO A 86 32.81 42.21 85.49
C PRO A 86 34.09 41.39 85.69
N GLU A 87 34.14 40.17 85.16
CA GLU A 87 35.35 39.34 85.12
C GLU A 87 35.54 38.66 83.75
N ARG A 88 35.76 39.46 82.71
CA ARG A 88 36.78 39.31 81.65
C ARG A 88 36.53 40.40 80.62
N GLY A 89 37.58 41.14 80.26
CA GLY A 89 37.55 42.17 79.23
C GLY A 89 36.84 41.66 77.97
N ASP A 90 36.01 42.47 77.34
CA ASP A 90 36.39 43.81 76.95
C ASP A 90 35.21 44.78 77.02
N LYS A 91 35.32 45.81 77.87
CA LYS A 91 34.71 47.10 77.53
C LYS A 91 35.12 47.38 76.08
N ARG A 92 34.16 47.58 75.20
CA ARG A 92 34.47 47.75 73.78
C ARG A 92 35.10 49.11 73.56
N PHE A 93 34.57 50.10 74.26
CA PHE A 93 35.08 51.46 74.28
C PHE A 93 34.88 52.08 75.66
N ASP A 94 35.87 52.86 76.09
CA ASP A 94 35.75 53.75 77.22
C ASP A 94 36.52 55.04 76.95
N GLN A 95 36.00 56.11 77.53
CA GLN A 95 36.69 57.39 77.51
C GLN A 95 36.56 58.06 78.87
N ASP A 96 37.73 58.45 79.38
CA ASP A 96 37.83 59.29 80.55
C ASP A 96 37.60 60.75 80.17
N PHE A 97 36.85 61.48 80.98
CA PHE A 97 36.67 62.92 80.83
C PHE A 97 36.65 63.55 82.22
N GLY A 98 37.32 64.68 82.41
CA GLY A 98 37.44 65.29 83.72
C GLY A 98 37.93 66.71 83.61
N SER A 99 37.69 67.50 84.65
CA SER A 99 38.00 68.93 84.61
C SER A 99 39.48 69.21 84.84
N SER A 100 40.03 70.15 84.08
CA SER A 100 41.34 70.78 84.34
C SER A 100 41.18 72.30 84.39
N GLY A 101 40.02 72.75 84.91
CA GLY A 101 39.61 74.16 84.94
C GLY A 101 38.72 74.59 83.74
N SER A 102 38.12 73.65 83.01
CA SER A 102 37.11 73.94 81.97
C SER A 102 35.70 73.82 82.53
N THR A 103 34.75 74.63 82.05
CA THR A 103 33.31 74.56 82.43
C THR A 103 32.50 73.60 81.56
N THR A 104 33.09 73.07 80.49
CA THR A 104 32.45 72.07 79.64
C THR A 104 33.50 71.14 79.08
N LEU A 105 33.28 69.84 79.23
CA LEU A 105 34.13 68.78 78.70
C LEU A 105 33.24 67.77 77.98
N THR A 106 33.79 67.18 76.91
CA THR A 106 33.06 66.25 76.07
C THR A 106 33.84 64.94 75.92
N ALA A 107 33.23 63.82 76.28
CA ALA A 107 33.65 62.51 75.79
C ALA A 107 32.89 62.19 74.50
N ASN A 108 33.60 61.71 73.46
CA ASN A 108 33.06 61.24 72.20
C ASN A 108 33.56 59.82 71.95
N VAL A 109 32.65 58.85 72.02
CA VAL A 109 32.91 57.47 71.62
C VAL A 109 32.21 57.26 70.27
N ASN A 110 32.96 56.96 69.20
CA ASN A 110 32.42 56.75 67.84
C ASN A 110 32.85 55.42 67.18
N PRO A 111 32.22 54.31 67.53
CA PRO A 111 32.43 53.00 66.93
C PRO A 111 31.27 52.53 66.04
N SER A 112 31.59 51.66 65.07
CA SER A 112 30.66 51.06 64.12
C SER A 112 30.09 49.73 64.62
N ALA A 113 28.86 49.39 64.23
CA ALA A 113 28.16 48.12 64.50
C ALA A 113 28.95 46.89 64.05
N ALA A 114 29.80 47.03 63.03
CA ALA A 114 30.74 45.97 62.65
C ALA A 114 31.80 45.68 63.74
N GLU A 115 32.26 46.69 64.49
CA GLU A 115 33.19 46.52 65.63
C GLU A 115 32.50 45.93 66.87
N TRP A 116 31.16 45.97 66.86
CA TRP A 116 30.26 45.54 67.90
C TRP A 116 29.77 44.08 67.71
N GLY A 117 29.73 43.59 66.46
CA GLY A 117 29.35 42.23 66.07
C GLY A 117 28.00 42.19 65.34
N SER A 118 27.89 41.42 64.25
CA SER A 118 26.70 41.32 63.39
C SER A 118 25.57 40.49 64.01
N HIS A 119 24.37 41.06 64.02
CA HIS A 119 23.14 40.44 64.55
C HIS A 119 21.93 40.92 63.74
N ALA A 120 21.05 40.01 63.33
CA ALA A 120 19.82 40.34 62.62
C ALA A 120 18.88 41.17 63.52
N GLY A 121 18.41 42.31 63.00
CA GLY A 121 17.53 43.22 63.70
C GLY A 121 18.18 44.05 64.82
N SER A 122 17.33 44.73 65.58
CA SER A 122 17.79 45.66 66.61
C SER A 122 18.30 44.96 67.87
N THR A 123 19.51 45.30 68.29
CA THR A 123 20.20 44.78 69.47
C THR A 123 20.43 45.89 70.50
N THR A 124 20.13 45.63 71.77
CA THR A 124 20.27 46.61 72.86
C THR A 124 21.69 46.66 73.43
N TRP A 125 22.30 47.83 73.41
CA TRP A 125 23.63 48.14 73.94
C TRP A 125 23.53 48.95 75.23
N TYR A 126 24.51 48.83 76.12
CA TYR A 126 24.51 49.51 77.42
C TYR A 126 25.59 50.58 77.49
N ILE A 127 25.24 51.76 77.97
CA ILE A 127 26.14 52.91 78.18
C ILE A 127 26.17 53.20 79.68
N LEU A 128 27.36 53.20 80.25
CA LEU A 128 27.61 53.54 81.65
C LEU A 128 28.30 54.89 81.73
N VAL A 129 27.70 55.84 82.44
CA VAL A 129 28.36 57.06 82.88
C VAL A 129 28.65 56.92 84.37
N ARG A 130 29.90 57.08 84.78
CA ARG A 130 30.28 56.90 86.19
C ARG A 130 31.30 57.92 86.63
N SER A 131 31.33 58.19 87.92
CA SER A 131 32.45 58.90 88.55
C SER A 131 33.66 57.98 88.68
N LYS A 132 34.86 58.57 88.64
CA LYS A 132 36.12 57.90 88.91
C LYS A 132 36.60 58.30 90.29
N ASP A 133 36.37 57.46 91.30
CA ASP A 133 36.81 57.72 92.67
C ASP A 133 38.30 58.06 92.75
N THR A 134 38.60 59.36 92.88
CA THR A 134 39.91 59.86 93.27
C THR A 134 39.79 60.66 94.56
N CYS A 135 39.61 59.95 95.68
CA CYS A 135 39.80 60.43 97.05
C CYS A 135 38.94 61.63 97.54
N ALA A 136 38.12 62.23 96.68
CA ALA A 136 37.03 63.15 96.97
C ALA A 136 35.73 62.75 96.24
N ARG A 137 34.59 63.34 96.62
CA ARG A 137 33.30 63.10 95.97
C ARG A 137 33.28 63.81 94.61
N ASP A 138 33.36 63.03 93.54
CA ASP A 138 33.41 63.48 92.15
C ASP A 138 32.00 63.66 91.56
N GLU A 139 31.10 64.37 92.27
CA GLU A 139 29.71 64.62 91.85
C GLU A 139 29.68 65.57 90.64
N PHE A 140 29.00 65.17 89.55
CA PHE A 140 28.81 66.03 88.38
C PHE A 140 27.48 65.80 87.68
N ASP A 141 26.85 66.89 87.23
CA ASP A 141 25.76 66.85 86.27
C ASP A 141 26.32 66.53 84.88
N TYR A 142 25.63 65.73 84.08
CA TYR A 142 25.96 65.51 82.68
C TYR A 142 24.72 65.57 81.78
N THR A 143 24.99 65.71 80.49
CA THR A 143 24.03 65.59 79.41
C THR A 143 24.63 64.63 78.40
N VAL A 144 23.93 63.52 78.18
CA VAL A 144 24.27 62.49 77.20
C VAL A 144 23.43 62.68 75.94
N THR A 145 24.07 62.67 74.78
CA THR A 145 23.41 62.78 73.47
C THR A 145 23.98 61.71 72.56
N PRO A 146 23.21 60.66 72.20
CA PRO A 146 23.62 59.74 71.15
C PRO A 146 23.32 60.34 69.77
N THR A 147 24.12 59.99 68.77
CA THR A 147 23.81 60.20 67.35
C THR A 147 24.13 58.91 66.63
N ILE A 148 23.18 58.37 65.86
CA ILE A 148 23.36 57.15 65.07
C ILE A 148 23.50 57.53 63.59
N ASP A 149 24.66 57.25 63.01
CA ASP A 149 24.86 57.29 61.56
C ASP A 149 24.45 55.93 60.97
N LYS A 150 23.41 55.97 60.14
CA LYS A 150 22.72 54.81 59.56
C LYS A 150 23.16 54.53 58.13
N TYR A 151 24.20 55.21 57.66
CA TYR A 151 24.63 55.14 56.27
C TYR A 151 25.04 53.72 55.83
N ASP A 152 25.67 52.97 56.74
CA ASP A 152 26.14 51.60 56.50
C ASP A 152 25.18 50.56 57.11
N ARG A 153 23.98 50.95 57.56
CA ARG A 153 23.01 50.07 58.23
C ARG A 153 22.61 48.90 57.33
N ASP A 154 22.49 47.72 57.93
CA ASP A 154 22.08 46.44 57.33
C ASP A 154 21.08 45.80 58.31
N SER A 155 19.79 45.92 58.00
CA SER A 155 18.69 45.66 58.93
C SER A 155 18.39 44.18 59.14
N ASP A 156 18.53 43.35 58.11
CA ASP A 156 18.36 41.90 58.18
C ASP A 156 19.68 41.11 58.31
N SER A 157 20.83 41.78 58.16
CA SER A 157 22.18 41.23 58.36
C SER A 157 22.60 40.19 57.32
N ASP A 158 22.11 40.31 56.09
CA ASP A 158 22.49 39.44 54.97
C ASP A 158 23.81 39.87 54.27
N GLY A 159 24.32 41.05 54.62
CA GLY A 159 25.56 41.61 54.09
C GLY A 159 25.39 42.71 53.04
N PHE A 160 24.16 43.06 52.68
CA PHE A 160 23.81 44.25 51.89
C PHE A 160 23.33 45.37 52.83
N ALA A 161 23.86 46.58 52.68
CA ALA A 161 23.38 47.71 53.47
C ALA A 161 22.00 48.16 52.93
N ASP A 162 21.07 48.60 53.78
CA ASP A 162 19.69 49.05 53.46
C ASP A 162 19.62 50.04 52.27
N ARG A 163 20.70 50.76 51.98
CA ARG A 163 20.76 51.72 50.86
C ARG A 163 21.12 51.08 49.51
N GLU A 164 21.64 49.87 49.53
CA GLU A 164 22.06 49.03 48.39
C GLU A 164 21.27 47.71 48.32
N ASP A 165 20.46 47.42 49.33
CA ASP A 165 19.51 46.32 49.43
C ASP A 165 18.13 46.78 48.90
N ASP A 166 17.46 45.93 48.14
CA ASP A 166 16.11 46.14 47.61
C ASP A 166 15.04 45.39 48.46
N CYS A 167 15.49 44.67 49.47
CA CYS A 167 14.76 43.81 50.38
C CYS A 167 15.18 43.99 51.85
N ASP A 168 15.44 45.24 52.29
CA ASP A 168 16.04 45.67 53.58
C ASP A 168 15.65 44.91 54.88
N ASP A 169 14.50 44.23 54.92
CA ASP A 169 13.98 43.51 56.09
C ASP A 169 13.90 41.96 55.86
N THR A 170 14.45 41.42 54.77
CA THR A 170 14.31 40.01 54.35
C THR A 170 15.61 39.46 53.77
N GLU A 171 16.30 38.65 54.58
CA GLU A 171 17.61 38.09 54.22
C GLU A 171 17.66 37.51 52.80
N GLY A 172 18.64 37.95 52.02
CA GLY A 172 18.85 37.54 50.64
C GLY A 172 20.31 37.39 50.23
N SER A 173 20.51 37.05 48.95
CA SER A 173 21.85 36.92 48.38
C SER A 173 21.97 37.33 46.91
N SER A 174 20.87 37.77 46.28
CA SER A 174 20.87 38.22 44.89
C SER A 174 21.78 39.42 44.67
N THR A 175 22.41 39.47 43.50
CA THR A 175 23.41 40.49 43.11
C THR A 175 23.15 41.17 41.77
N GLU A 176 22.41 40.55 40.85
CA GLU A 176 22.26 40.98 39.46
C GLU A 176 21.08 41.95 39.25
N ASP A 177 19.92 41.67 39.86
CA ASP A 177 18.72 42.50 39.75
C ASP A 177 18.39 43.23 41.07
N ARG A 178 17.55 42.65 41.92
CA ARG A 178 17.09 43.22 43.18
C ARG A 178 18.07 42.76 44.25
N LYS A 179 19.03 43.59 44.63
CA LYS A 179 20.13 43.17 45.52
C LYS A 179 19.63 42.90 46.94
N GLY A 180 20.26 41.96 47.65
CA GLY A 180 19.86 41.60 49.02
C GLY A 180 18.48 40.92 49.14
N CYS A 181 17.90 40.49 48.02
CA CYS A 181 16.65 39.72 48.01
C CYS A 181 16.92 38.21 48.01
N PRO A 182 15.92 37.38 48.42
CA PRO A 182 16.03 35.93 48.34
C PRO A 182 16.40 35.44 46.94
N ASP A 183 17.37 34.53 46.86
CA ASP A 183 17.90 33.88 45.66
C ASP A 183 18.09 32.39 46.00
N GLY A 184 17.14 31.57 45.54
CA GLY A 184 16.95 30.19 45.96
C GLY A 184 17.97 29.20 45.38
N ASP A 185 18.53 29.49 44.22
CA ASP A 185 19.49 28.62 43.52
C ASP A 185 20.92 29.21 43.40
N ALA A 186 21.09 30.44 43.89
CA ALA A 186 22.35 31.15 44.03
C ALA A 186 23.04 31.49 42.70
N ASP A 187 22.26 31.83 41.68
CA ASP A 187 22.78 32.32 40.39
C ASP A 187 22.99 33.83 40.33
N GLY A 188 22.52 34.55 41.36
CA GLY A 188 22.63 36.00 41.52
C GLY A 188 21.37 36.77 41.15
N TRP A 189 20.32 36.16 40.60
CA TRP A 189 19.02 36.79 40.37
C TRP A 189 18.08 36.51 41.54
N SER A 190 17.25 37.50 41.89
CA SER A 190 16.28 37.33 42.97
C SER A 190 15.14 36.38 42.55
N ASP A 191 14.61 35.57 43.46
CA ASP A 191 13.46 34.66 43.22
C ASP A 191 12.26 35.36 42.55
N SER A 192 12.14 36.68 42.75
CA SER A 192 11.04 37.49 42.21
C SER A 192 11.30 38.04 40.80
N GLY A 193 12.57 38.18 40.41
CA GLY A 193 13.00 38.62 39.08
C GLY A 193 13.47 37.47 38.20
N ASP A 194 13.75 36.32 38.80
CA ASP A 194 14.14 35.09 38.16
C ASP A 194 12.92 34.30 37.62
N ARG A 195 13.00 33.89 36.36
CA ARG A 195 11.99 33.06 35.71
C ARG A 195 12.11 31.58 36.07
N PHE A 196 13.27 31.14 36.55
CA PHE A 196 13.55 29.78 37.01
C PHE A 196 14.23 29.74 38.39
N PRO A 197 13.55 30.14 39.49
CA PRO A 197 14.13 30.29 40.85
C PRO A 197 14.68 29.03 41.55
N THR A 198 14.81 27.92 40.82
CA THR A 198 15.31 26.64 41.31
C THR A 198 16.36 26.02 40.38
N ASP A 199 16.68 26.68 39.26
CA ASP A 199 17.68 26.26 38.30
C ASP A 199 18.68 27.39 38.08
N GLY A 200 19.76 27.39 38.86
CA GLY A 200 20.76 28.45 38.81
C GLY A 200 21.62 28.50 37.53
N THR A 201 21.18 27.82 36.46
CA THR A 201 21.72 27.99 35.12
C THR A 201 20.79 28.79 34.20
N GLN A 202 19.54 29.05 34.61
CA GLN A 202 18.50 29.74 33.84
C GLN A 202 17.87 30.87 34.67
N TRP A 203 17.70 32.05 34.10
CA TRP A 203 17.05 33.17 34.80
C TRP A 203 16.19 34.09 33.93
N VAL A 204 16.32 33.99 32.60
CA VAL A 204 15.52 34.73 31.62
C VAL A 204 14.72 33.76 30.77
N ASP A 205 13.47 34.15 30.48
CA ASP A 205 12.54 33.49 29.56
C ASP A 205 11.84 34.60 28.77
N SER A 206 12.38 34.90 27.59
CA SER A 206 12.02 36.09 26.81
C SER A 206 10.65 35.99 26.15
N ASP A 207 10.22 34.80 25.73
CA ASP A 207 8.96 34.58 25.02
C ASP A 207 7.87 33.90 25.87
N GLY A 208 8.22 33.40 27.06
CA GLY A 208 7.29 32.89 28.05
C GLY A 208 6.91 31.44 27.86
N ASP A 209 7.71 30.64 27.17
CA ASP A 209 7.37 29.25 26.85
C ASP A 209 7.80 28.22 27.91
N GLY A 210 8.63 28.65 28.86
CA GLY A 210 9.09 27.82 29.98
C GLY A 210 10.43 27.13 29.73
N TYR A 211 11.13 27.46 28.65
CA TYR A 211 12.56 27.17 28.47
C TYR A 211 13.38 28.45 28.63
N GLY A 212 14.58 28.32 29.18
CA GLY A 212 15.37 29.48 29.55
C GLY A 212 16.37 29.90 28.46
N ASP A 213 16.50 31.21 28.25
CA ASP A 213 17.32 31.80 27.18
C ASP A 213 18.83 31.53 27.33
N ASN A 214 19.31 31.15 28.52
CA ASN A 214 20.74 31.01 28.75
C ASN A 214 21.27 29.79 27.99
N SER A 215 22.25 30.02 27.12
CA SER A 215 22.85 28.96 26.32
C SER A 215 23.63 27.93 27.16
N ALA A 216 23.87 26.74 26.58
CA ALA A 216 24.72 25.70 27.16
C ALA A 216 26.03 26.24 27.77
N PRO A 217 26.43 25.81 28.98
CA PRO A 217 26.07 24.55 29.63
C PRO A 217 24.82 24.59 30.54
N ALA A 218 23.94 25.57 30.37
CA ALA A 218 22.67 25.61 31.09
C ALA A 218 21.78 24.39 30.81
N ASN A 219 20.91 24.06 31.76
CA ASN A 219 19.93 22.98 31.59
C ASN A 219 18.84 23.42 30.62
N ASN A 220 18.46 22.51 29.72
CA ASN A 220 17.38 22.68 28.74
C ASN A 220 17.27 24.11 28.17
N PRO A 221 18.35 24.62 27.56
CA PRO A 221 18.35 25.97 27.02
C PRO A 221 17.36 26.08 25.88
N ASP A 222 16.66 27.20 25.80
CA ASP A 222 15.78 27.52 24.70
C ASP A 222 16.59 27.72 23.41
N HIS A 223 16.25 26.95 22.37
CA HIS A 223 16.87 27.01 21.05
C HIS A 223 16.20 28.05 20.13
N CYS A 224 15.04 28.57 20.53
CA CYS A 224 14.26 29.60 19.87
C CYS A 224 13.86 30.78 20.81
N PRO A 225 14.80 31.46 21.53
CA PRO A 225 14.53 32.37 22.67
C PRO A 225 13.67 33.62 22.42
N GLN A 226 13.16 33.82 21.22
CA GLN A 226 12.36 34.99 20.83
C GLN A 226 10.98 34.59 20.31
N TYR A 227 10.70 33.29 20.22
CA TYR A 227 9.54 32.74 19.57
C TYR A 227 9.06 31.52 20.33
N PHE A 228 8.00 31.73 21.11
CA PHE A 228 7.34 30.70 21.89
C PHE A 228 7.24 29.36 21.14
N GLY A 229 7.75 28.30 21.77
CA GLY A 229 7.66 26.94 21.29
C GLY A 229 7.15 25.96 22.35
N ASN A 230 7.09 24.70 21.94
CA ASN A 230 6.55 23.61 22.77
C ASN A 230 7.29 22.28 22.57
N SER A 231 8.33 22.25 21.72
CA SER A 231 9.20 21.08 21.57
C SER A 231 9.91 20.75 22.89
N ASP A 232 10.02 19.45 23.18
CA ASP A 232 10.62 18.90 24.39
C ASP A 232 11.48 17.63 24.18
N GLN A 233 11.62 17.14 22.95
CA GLN A 233 12.45 15.97 22.61
C GLN A 233 13.80 16.37 21.99
N ASP A 234 13.84 17.46 21.23
CA ASP A 234 15.03 17.93 20.52
C ASP A 234 15.42 19.37 20.93
N ARG A 235 15.05 20.37 20.12
CA ARG A 235 15.33 21.78 20.34
C ARG A 235 14.26 22.35 21.26
N TYR A 236 14.49 22.18 22.56
CA TYR A 236 13.67 22.76 23.62
C TYR A 236 13.30 24.21 23.31
N GLY A 237 12.02 24.54 23.46
CA GLY A 237 11.46 25.89 23.25
C GLY A 237 11.26 26.30 21.79
N CYS A 238 11.50 25.40 20.84
CA CYS A 238 11.14 25.65 19.44
C CYS A 238 9.70 25.22 19.12
N ARG A 239 9.15 25.83 18.07
CA ARG A 239 7.81 25.54 17.57
C ARG A 239 7.69 24.06 17.20
N ASP A 240 6.63 23.42 17.68
CA ASP A 240 6.23 22.05 17.38
C ASP A 240 4.73 22.10 17.03
N SER A 241 4.43 21.93 15.74
CA SER A 241 3.11 22.21 15.17
C SER A 241 2.05 21.15 15.47
N ASP A 242 2.43 19.91 15.68
CA ASP A 242 1.51 18.79 15.93
C ASP A 242 1.55 18.26 17.37
N ALA A 243 2.49 18.77 18.18
CA ALA A 243 2.65 18.53 19.61
C ALA A 243 3.11 17.11 19.95
N ASP A 244 3.98 16.52 19.14
CA ASP A 244 4.63 15.23 19.41
C ASP A 244 5.95 15.35 20.19
N GLY A 245 6.43 16.58 20.37
CA GLY A 245 7.62 16.95 21.12
C GLY A 245 8.86 17.25 20.25
N TRP A 246 8.82 17.00 18.93
CA TRP A 246 9.92 17.32 18.01
C TRP A 246 9.70 18.67 17.34
N SER A 247 10.76 19.44 17.14
CA SER A 247 10.64 20.80 16.61
C SER A 247 10.49 20.82 15.09
N ASP A 248 9.59 21.70 14.62
CA ASP A 248 9.39 22.00 13.20
C ASP A 248 10.75 22.32 12.52
N PRO A 249 10.93 21.98 11.23
CA PRO A 249 12.08 22.42 10.45
C PRO A 249 12.19 23.95 10.39
N ASP A 250 13.37 24.49 10.70
CA ASP A 250 13.74 25.89 10.46
C ASP A 250 14.98 25.98 9.54
N PRO A 251 14.83 25.65 8.25
CA PRO A 251 15.96 25.62 7.31
C PRO A 251 16.60 27.00 7.10
N THR A 252 15.91 28.07 7.48
CA THR A 252 16.33 29.46 7.27
C THR A 252 16.81 30.17 8.53
N ALA A 253 16.77 29.51 9.68
CA ALA A 253 17.08 30.11 10.99
C ALA A 253 16.30 31.41 11.24
N ILE A 254 14.99 31.41 10.95
CA ILE A 254 14.12 32.57 11.19
C ILE A 254 13.72 32.63 12.67
N PHE A 255 13.55 31.46 13.29
CA PHE A 255 13.11 31.29 14.66
C PHE A 255 14.26 30.91 15.60
N SER A 256 15.27 30.19 15.09
CA SER A 256 16.44 29.76 15.85
C SER A 256 17.74 30.50 15.51
N THR A 257 18.79 30.25 16.29
CA THR A 257 20.13 30.83 16.08
C THR A 257 20.88 30.23 14.89
N GLU A 258 20.57 28.99 14.52
CA GLU A 258 21.16 28.22 13.42
C GLU A 258 20.07 27.51 12.62
N SER A 259 20.38 27.13 11.38
CA SER A 259 19.44 26.39 10.53
C SER A 259 19.21 24.97 11.07
N TRP A 260 17.98 24.49 10.99
CA TRP A 260 17.57 23.17 11.45
C TRP A 260 16.74 22.48 10.37
N ASN A 261 17.31 21.50 9.70
CA ASN A 261 16.64 20.71 8.68
C ASN A 261 16.27 19.34 9.24
N VAL A 262 15.41 18.60 8.53
CA VAL A 262 15.10 17.20 8.86
C VAL A 262 16.38 16.35 8.99
N SER A 263 17.37 16.58 8.12
CA SER A 263 18.68 15.90 8.19
C SER A 263 19.49 16.22 9.45
N ASP A 264 19.18 17.31 10.14
CA ASP A 264 19.83 17.72 11.39
C ASP A 264 19.10 17.14 12.63
N GLY A 265 17.90 16.58 12.43
CA GLY A 265 17.04 16.03 13.48
C GLY A 265 15.71 16.76 13.68
N ALA A 266 15.33 17.67 12.77
CA ALA A 266 14.00 18.28 12.80
C ALA A 266 12.90 17.25 12.54
N ASP A 267 11.71 17.56 13.02
CA ASP A 267 10.52 16.80 12.72
C ASP A 267 10.32 16.70 11.19
N ALA A 268 10.38 15.46 10.69
CA ALA A 268 10.16 15.15 9.29
C ALA A 268 8.70 15.36 8.85
N PHE A 269 7.75 15.29 9.78
CA PHE A 269 6.31 15.36 9.52
C PHE A 269 5.59 16.30 10.50
N ASP A 270 5.87 17.61 10.40
CA ASP A 270 5.34 18.73 11.21
C ASP A 270 3.81 18.91 11.31
N THR A 271 3.03 17.94 10.84
CA THR A 271 1.57 17.89 10.89
C THR A 271 1.01 16.51 11.27
N ASP A 272 1.87 15.52 11.48
CA ASP A 272 1.52 14.14 11.84
C ASP A 272 2.23 13.75 13.15
N PRO A 273 1.53 13.86 14.30
CA PRO A 273 2.16 13.68 15.61
C PRO A 273 2.52 12.23 15.95
N THR A 274 2.43 11.33 14.97
CA THR A 274 2.82 9.93 15.07
C THR A 274 4.11 9.62 14.32
N GLN A 275 4.64 10.57 13.54
CA GLN A 275 5.84 10.43 12.73
C GLN A 275 6.73 11.66 12.89
N TRP A 276 8.02 11.46 13.16
CA TRP A 276 8.98 12.58 13.29
C TRP A 276 10.33 12.32 12.66
N SER A 277 10.53 11.13 12.10
CA SER A 277 11.79 10.69 11.50
C SER A 277 11.51 10.10 10.12
N ASP A 278 12.32 10.51 9.14
CA ASP A 278 12.36 9.99 7.77
C ASP A 278 13.83 9.84 7.36
N PHE A 279 14.41 8.67 7.67
CA PHE A 279 15.84 8.44 7.53
C PHE A 279 16.34 8.49 6.09
N ASP A 280 15.55 8.02 5.12
CA ASP A 280 15.93 7.97 3.71
C ASP A 280 15.27 9.03 2.83
N SER A 281 14.45 9.89 3.44
CA SER A 281 13.87 11.11 2.86
C SER A 281 12.90 10.83 1.71
N ASP A 282 12.10 9.77 1.83
CA ASP A 282 11.14 9.36 0.82
C ASP A 282 9.69 9.79 1.11
N GLY A 283 9.47 10.39 2.29
CA GLY A 283 8.18 10.89 2.72
C GLY A 283 7.31 9.85 3.45
N TYR A 284 7.85 8.69 3.82
CA TYR A 284 7.23 7.74 4.73
C TYR A 284 7.94 7.74 6.08
N GLY A 285 7.16 7.60 7.15
CA GLY A 285 7.70 7.81 8.50
C GLY A 285 8.31 6.55 9.10
N ASP A 286 9.41 6.72 9.85
CA ASP A 286 10.15 5.61 10.43
C ASP A 286 9.42 4.90 11.58
N ASN A 287 8.46 5.57 12.25
CA ASN A 287 7.70 4.99 13.35
C ASN A 287 6.66 4.01 12.83
N TRP A 288 6.36 2.97 13.61
CA TRP A 288 5.50 1.88 13.15
C TRP A 288 4.52 1.37 14.21
N ASP A 289 3.40 0.82 13.73
CA ASP A 289 2.35 0.15 14.53
C ASP A 289 2.04 -1.28 14.02
N ASP A 290 2.97 -1.92 13.30
CA ASP A 290 2.90 -3.36 12.98
C ASP A 290 3.80 -4.18 13.91
N PRO A 291 3.23 -4.98 14.86
CA PRO A 291 4.03 -5.67 15.87
C PRO A 291 5.03 -6.66 15.28
N SER A 292 4.80 -7.12 14.05
CA SER A 292 5.70 -8.04 13.34
C SER A 292 7.05 -7.41 13.00
N TRP A 293 7.14 -6.07 12.96
CA TRP A 293 8.38 -5.34 12.65
C TRP A 293 9.25 -5.09 13.88
N ASN A 294 8.75 -5.35 15.10
CA ASN A 294 9.47 -5.03 16.33
C ASN A 294 10.86 -5.69 16.42
N GLU A 295 10.99 -6.94 15.99
CA GLU A 295 12.28 -7.64 16.04
C GLU A 295 13.30 -7.09 15.03
N SER A 296 12.85 -6.72 13.83
CA SER A 296 13.74 -6.20 12.77
C SER A 296 14.11 -4.73 13.01
N ARG A 297 13.14 -3.89 13.39
CA ARG A 297 13.32 -2.45 13.62
C ARG A 297 14.16 -2.13 14.85
N ALA A 298 13.94 -2.86 15.96
CA ALA A 298 14.69 -2.63 17.20
C ALA A 298 16.20 -2.85 17.04
N VAL A 299 16.63 -3.64 16.06
CA VAL A 299 18.04 -3.88 15.76
C VAL A 299 18.68 -2.70 15.00
N ASN A 300 17.93 -2.08 14.10
CA ASN A 300 18.41 -0.97 13.27
C ASN A 300 18.39 0.37 14.01
N GLY A 301 17.50 0.53 14.98
CA GLY A 301 17.38 1.75 15.79
C GLY A 301 16.78 2.94 15.04
N LEU A 302 16.07 2.68 13.94
CA LEU A 302 15.34 3.69 13.16
C LEU A 302 13.86 3.68 13.57
N GLY A 303 13.35 4.86 13.94
CA GLY A 303 12.00 5.06 14.46
C GLY A 303 11.73 4.43 15.83
N VAL A 304 10.48 4.52 16.28
CA VAL A 304 9.99 3.83 17.46
C VAL A 304 8.65 3.14 17.22
N TRP A 305 8.32 2.17 18.08
CA TRP A 305 6.96 1.64 18.18
C TRP A 305 6.02 2.72 18.68
N TYR A 306 5.06 3.14 17.85
CA TYR A 306 4.04 4.11 18.22
C TYR A 306 2.67 3.62 17.79
N VAL A 307 1.75 3.50 18.76
CA VAL A 307 0.40 2.98 18.49
C VAL A 307 -0.38 4.01 17.68
N GLY A 308 -0.88 3.62 16.51
CA GLY A 308 -1.56 4.50 15.56
C GLY A 308 -0.62 5.24 14.59
N ALA A 309 0.66 4.85 14.49
CA ALA A 309 1.60 5.40 13.51
C ALA A 309 1.01 5.38 12.09
N THR A 310 0.89 6.55 11.47
CA THR A 310 0.37 6.72 10.12
C THR A 310 1.47 6.59 9.09
N GLN A 311 1.16 5.96 7.95
CA GLN A 311 2.07 5.79 6.81
C GLN A 311 3.51 5.35 7.19
N PRO A 312 3.65 4.26 7.98
CA PRO A 312 4.97 3.77 8.36
C PRO A 312 5.71 3.27 7.12
N ASP A 313 6.92 3.77 6.90
CA ASP A 313 7.81 3.27 5.87
C ASP A 313 8.13 1.80 6.16
N ALA A 314 8.11 0.90 5.18
CA ALA A 314 8.53 -0.49 5.31
C ALA A 314 10.02 -0.68 4.99
N CYS A 315 10.66 0.27 4.31
CA CYS A 315 12.03 0.23 3.80
C CYS A 315 12.89 1.45 4.22
N PRO A 316 13.10 1.69 5.53
CA PRO A 316 13.64 2.92 6.17
C PRO A 316 15.11 3.23 5.91
N THR A 317 15.73 2.51 4.99
CA THR A 317 17.14 2.68 4.61
C THR A 317 17.31 2.77 3.10
N ARG A 318 16.20 2.70 2.36
CA ARG A 318 16.12 2.58 0.91
C ARG A 318 14.88 3.31 0.42
N SER A 319 15.06 4.60 0.20
CA SER A 319 14.05 5.49 -0.36
C SER A 319 13.27 4.84 -1.50
N GLY A 320 11.95 4.91 -1.39
CA GLY A 320 11.00 4.30 -2.29
C GLY A 320 9.78 5.17 -2.54
N GLN A 321 8.91 4.69 -3.43
CA GLN A 321 7.65 5.38 -3.75
C GLN A 321 6.45 4.43 -3.78
N SER A 322 6.63 3.16 -3.44
CA SER A 322 5.50 2.22 -3.36
C SER A 322 4.50 2.68 -2.30
N PHE A 323 3.22 2.49 -2.61
CA PHE A 323 2.10 2.92 -1.79
C PHE A 323 0.93 1.91 -1.71
N GLU A 324 0.94 0.85 -2.52
CA GLU A 324 -0.12 -0.17 -2.54
C GLU A 324 0.17 -1.34 -1.57
N ASP A 325 1.44 -1.77 -1.44
CA ASP A 325 1.85 -2.85 -0.56
C ASP A 325 2.74 -2.36 0.61
N ARG A 326 4.06 -2.41 0.44
CA ARG A 326 5.05 -2.02 1.43
C ARG A 326 5.37 -0.55 1.19
N LEU A 327 4.76 0.34 1.97
CA LEU A 327 4.97 1.79 1.84
C LEU A 327 6.47 2.14 1.89
N GLY A 328 6.92 3.09 1.08
CA GLY A 328 8.32 3.59 1.09
C GLY A 328 9.38 2.61 0.58
N CYS A 329 8.98 1.49 -0.01
CA CYS A 329 9.91 0.57 -0.67
C CYS A 329 10.18 0.97 -2.13
N PRO A 330 11.35 0.58 -2.68
CA PRO A 330 11.68 0.88 -4.07
C PRO A 330 10.65 0.30 -5.04
N ASP A 331 10.11 1.16 -5.90
CA ASP A 331 9.19 0.85 -6.99
C ASP A 331 9.86 1.40 -8.28
N SER A 332 10.15 0.51 -9.23
CA SER A 332 10.99 0.85 -10.40
C SER A 332 10.22 1.33 -11.61
N ASP A 333 8.94 1.00 -11.74
CA ASP A 333 8.12 1.44 -12.86
C ASP A 333 6.99 2.39 -12.47
N GLY A 334 6.75 2.57 -11.17
CA GLY A 334 5.90 3.60 -10.59
C GLY A 334 4.42 3.23 -10.59
N ASP A 335 4.09 1.94 -10.56
CA ASP A 335 2.70 1.48 -10.49
C ASP A 335 2.12 1.41 -9.07
N GLY A 336 2.97 1.63 -8.07
CA GLY A 336 2.62 1.68 -6.65
C GLY A 336 2.99 0.42 -5.87
N TRP A 337 3.40 -0.66 -6.53
CA TRP A 337 3.82 -1.90 -5.87
C TRP A 337 5.33 -1.95 -5.69
N SER A 338 5.78 -2.50 -4.57
CA SER A 338 7.21 -2.55 -4.25
C SER A 338 7.93 -3.64 -5.03
N ASN A 339 9.13 -3.33 -5.50
CA ASN A 339 10.04 -4.31 -6.11
C ASN A 339 10.29 -5.51 -5.17
N PRO A 340 10.51 -6.72 -5.72
CA PRO A 340 10.87 -7.89 -4.94
C PRO A 340 12.26 -7.73 -4.31
N ASP A 341 12.44 -8.29 -3.11
CA ASP A 341 13.74 -8.45 -2.45
C ASP A 341 13.89 -9.84 -1.79
N GLU A 342 14.99 -10.03 -1.04
CA GLU A 342 15.30 -11.33 -0.41
C GLU A 342 14.24 -11.80 0.61
N SER A 343 13.44 -10.88 1.16
CA SER A 343 12.46 -11.13 2.22
C SER A 343 11.01 -10.99 1.78
N TRP A 344 10.77 -10.34 0.64
CA TRP A 344 9.44 -10.09 0.08
C TRP A 344 9.49 -10.33 -1.43
N THR A 345 9.05 -11.51 -1.84
CA THR A 345 9.01 -11.90 -3.27
C THR A 345 7.61 -11.68 -3.85
N ALA A 346 7.44 -11.93 -5.16
CA ALA A 346 6.13 -11.88 -5.81
C ALA A 346 5.10 -12.80 -5.12
N GLU A 347 5.55 -13.96 -4.62
CA GLU A 347 4.73 -14.88 -3.81
C GLU A 347 4.21 -14.24 -2.51
N ASN A 348 4.92 -13.26 -1.97
CA ASN A 348 4.53 -12.51 -0.78
C ASN A 348 3.70 -11.26 -1.11
N GLY A 349 3.49 -10.97 -2.39
CA GLY A 349 2.74 -9.80 -2.86
C GLY A 349 3.60 -8.60 -3.24
N SER A 350 4.90 -8.79 -3.48
CA SER A 350 5.68 -7.76 -4.18
C SER A 350 5.23 -7.67 -5.63
N ASP A 351 5.64 -6.60 -6.31
CA ASP A 351 5.51 -6.46 -7.75
C ASP A 351 6.17 -7.65 -8.48
N ALA A 352 5.36 -8.39 -9.24
CA ALA A 352 5.82 -9.51 -10.06
C ALA A 352 6.56 -9.05 -11.33
N PHE A 353 6.30 -7.84 -11.83
CA PHE A 353 6.93 -7.28 -13.03
C PHE A 353 7.50 -5.86 -12.81
N PRO A 354 8.63 -5.71 -12.07
CA PRO A 354 9.29 -4.43 -11.72
C PRO A 354 9.75 -3.48 -12.85
N GLY A 355 9.42 -3.77 -14.10
CA GLY A 355 9.71 -2.94 -15.26
C GLY A 355 8.53 -2.78 -16.20
N ASP A 356 7.33 -3.21 -15.79
CA ASP A 356 6.09 -3.07 -16.53
C ASP A 356 5.01 -2.49 -15.63
N PRO A 357 4.78 -1.16 -15.67
CA PRO A 357 3.85 -0.48 -14.76
C PRO A 357 2.37 -0.81 -15.01
N THR A 358 2.10 -1.76 -15.90
CA THR A 358 0.76 -2.26 -16.19
C THR A 358 0.51 -3.64 -15.59
N GLN A 359 1.54 -4.30 -15.03
CA GLN A 359 1.50 -5.64 -14.47
C GLN A 359 2.21 -5.68 -13.11
N TRP A 360 1.49 -6.02 -12.03
CA TRP A 360 2.09 -6.16 -10.70
C TRP A 360 1.79 -7.51 -10.03
N SER A 361 0.87 -8.30 -10.59
CA SER A 361 0.40 -9.56 -10.01
C SER A 361 0.64 -10.72 -10.99
N ASP A 362 1.16 -11.82 -10.46
CA ASP A 362 1.34 -13.10 -11.15
C ASP A 362 1.02 -14.19 -10.13
N ARG A 363 -0.23 -14.66 -10.11
CA ARG A 363 -0.74 -15.51 -9.02
C ARG A 363 -0.25 -16.95 -9.10
N ASP A 364 0.01 -17.45 -10.30
CA ASP A 364 0.42 -18.83 -10.52
C ASP A 364 1.91 -18.98 -10.91
N LEU A 365 2.61 -17.86 -11.07
CA LEU A 365 4.05 -17.73 -11.27
C LEU A 365 4.52 -18.29 -12.61
N ASP A 366 3.69 -18.16 -13.65
CA ASP A 366 4.03 -18.58 -15.00
C ASP A 366 4.77 -17.50 -15.81
N GLY A 367 4.82 -16.27 -15.29
CA GLY A 367 5.48 -15.12 -15.89
C GLY A 367 4.60 -14.30 -16.84
N PHE A 368 3.29 -14.50 -16.84
CA PHE A 368 2.29 -13.64 -17.46
C PHE A 368 1.50 -12.89 -16.40
N GLY A 369 1.17 -11.63 -16.67
CA GLY A 369 0.62 -10.77 -15.62
C GLY A 369 -0.90 -10.82 -15.55
N ASP A 370 -1.44 -10.97 -14.34
CA ASP A 370 -2.88 -11.13 -14.07
C ASP A 370 -3.74 -9.93 -14.49
N ASN A 371 -3.14 -8.74 -14.66
CA ASN A 371 -3.92 -7.54 -14.95
C ASN A 371 -4.40 -7.59 -16.39
N SER A 372 -5.71 -7.80 -16.57
CA SER A 372 -6.33 -8.01 -17.89
C SER A 372 -6.13 -6.88 -18.91
N GLU A 373 -5.89 -5.66 -18.44
CA GLU A 373 -5.65 -4.47 -19.27
C GLU A 373 -4.16 -4.16 -19.44
N GLY A 374 -3.27 -4.94 -18.83
CA GLY A 374 -1.84 -4.75 -18.90
C GLY A 374 -1.19 -5.34 -20.15
N THR A 375 0.12 -5.20 -20.25
CA THR A 375 0.90 -5.81 -21.34
C THR A 375 0.93 -7.33 -21.14
N ASN A 376 0.70 -8.10 -22.22
CA ASN A 376 0.68 -9.57 -22.21
C ASN A 376 -0.14 -10.14 -21.02
N PRO A 377 -1.43 -9.78 -20.91
CA PRO A 377 -2.24 -10.20 -19.79
C PRO A 377 -2.45 -11.71 -19.82
N ASP A 378 -2.45 -12.33 -18.65
CA ASP A 378 -2.76 -13.72 -18.46
C ASP A 378 -4.29 -13.96 -18.53
N ALA A 379 -4.71 -14.78 -19.48
CA ALA A 379 -6.10 -15.20 -19.61
C ALA A 379 -6.52 -16.23 -18.54
N PHE A 380 -5.57 -16.93 -17.91
CA PHE A 380 -5.80 -17.93 -16.87
C PHE A 380 -4.94 -17.72 -15.61
N PRO A 381 -5.21 -16.66 -14.81
CA PRO A 381 -4.41 -16.26 -13.64
C PRO A 381 -4.20 -17.26 -12.49
N ASP A 382 -4.75 -18.48 -12.59
CA ASP A 382 -4.65 -19.53 -11.58
C ASP A 382 -4.19 -20.87 -12.20
N ASN A 383 -3.85 -20.90 -13.49
CA ASN A 383 -3.40 -22.07 -14.22
C ASN A 383 -2.03 -21.82 -14.85
N PRO A 384 -0.92 -22.25 -14.19
CA PRO A 384 0.44 -21.89 -14.58
C PRO A 384 0.94 -22.55 -15.87
N THR A 385 0.01 -23.17 -16.60
CA THR A 385 0.27 -23.83 -17.88
C THR A 385 -0.49 -23.20 -19.04
N GLN A 386 -1.38 -22.22 -18.77
CA GLN A 386 -2.20 -21.54 -19.75
C GLN A 386 -2.14 -20.03 -19.52
N TRP A 387 -1.97 -19.26 -20.59
CA TRP A 387 -1.95 -17.79 -20.51
C TRP A 387 -2.55 -17.08 -21.72
N TYR A 388 -2.83 -17.81 -22.80
CA TYR A 388 -3.49 -17.30 -24.00
C TYR A 388 -4.82 -18.02 -24.21
N ASP A 389 -5.86 -17.25 -24.54
CA ASP A 389 -7.19 -17.68 -24.94
C ASP A 389 -7.58 -16.84 -26.16
N THR A 390 -7.31 -17.35 -27.35
CA THR A 390 -7.42 -16.53 -28.58
C THR A 390 -8.87 -16.22 -28.94
N ASP A 391 -9.82 -17.10 -28.61
CA ASP A 391 -11.23 -16.94 -28.98
C ASP A 391 -12.18 -16.64 -27.82
N GLY A 392 -11.69 -16.73 -26.58
CA GLY A 392 -12.37 -16.29 -25.37
C GLY A 392 -13.36 -17.32 -24.82
N ASP A 393 -13.19 -18.60 -25.14
CA ASP A 393 -14.10 -19.66 -24.70
C ASP A 393 -13.76 -20.25 -23.31
N GLY A 394 -12.62 -19.82 -22.75
CA GLY A 394 -12.12 -20.28 -21.46
C GLY A 394 -11.34 -21.60 -21.53
N TRP A 395 -10.84 -22.00 -22.69
CA TRP A 395 -9.81 -23.04 -22.85
C TRP A 395 -8.54 -22.44 -23.43
N GLY A 396 -7.39 -22.93 -22.98
CA GLY A 396 -6.12 -22.26 -23.22
C GLY A 396 -5.37 -22.81 -24.43
N ASP A 397 -4.79 -21.89 -25.22
CA ASP A 397 -4.09 -22.19 -26.47
C ASP A 397 -2.80 -23.02 -26.28
N ASN A 398 -2.23 -23.05 -25.07
CA ASN A 398 -0.91 -23.63 -24.85
C ASN A 398 -0.96 -25.15 -24.86
N GLN A 399 -0.31 -25.75 -25.86
CA GLN A 399 -0.30 -27.21 -26.08
C GLN A 399 0.91 -27.95 -25.45
N ASN A 400 1.52 -27.39 -24.40
CA ASN A 400 2.62 -28.08 -23.71
C ASN A 400 2.13 -29.41 -23.11
N PRO A 401 2.91 -30.51 -23.13
CA PRO A 401 2.53 -31.77 -22.46
C PRO A 401 2.14 -31.67 -20.98
N ALA A 402 2.62 -30.64 -20.26
CA ALA A 402 2.22 -30.38 -18.88
C ALA A 402 0.92 -29.55 -18.76
N ALA A 403 0.42 -29.03 -19.87
CA ALA A 403 -0.71 -28.13 -19.89
C ALA A 403 -2.01 -28.83 -19.54
N THR A 404 -2.83 -28.11 -18.79
CA THR A 404 -4.19 -28.51 -18.44
C THR A 404 -5.16 -27.53 -19.10
N GLN A 405 -6.42 -27.94 -19.29
CA GLN A 405 -7.42 -27.09 -19.94
C GLN A 405 -6.98 -26.62 -21.34
N ILE A 406 -6.43 -27.55 -22.14
CA ILE A 406 -5.92 -27.26 -23.48
C ILE A 406 -7.10 -27.13 -24.45
N ASP A 407 -7.08 -26.07 -25.25
CA ASP A 407 -7.97 -25.88 -26.38
C ASP A 407 -7.44 -26.61 -27.63
N ALA A 408 -8.26 -27.54 -28.15
CA ALA A 408 -8.01 -28.21 -29.41
C ALA A 408 -8.34 -27.32 -30.64
N PHE A 409 -9.16 -26.28 -30.48
CA PHE A 409 -9.62 -25.38 -31.53
C PHE A 409 -9.45 -23.88 -31.17
N PRO A 410 -8.21 -23.36 -31.09
CA PRO A 410 -7.89 -21.98 -30.63
C PRO A 410 -8.51 -20.78 -31.37
N ASN A 411 -9.37 -21.01 -32.35
CA ASN A 411 -10.00 -19.94 -33.13
C ASN A 411 -11.51 -20.16 -33.33
N GLU A 412 -12.08 -21.19 -32.70
CA GLU A 412 -13.49 -21.54 -32.82
C GLU A 412 -14.10 -21.68 -31.42
N PRO A 413 -14.63 -20.58 -30.84
CA PRO A 413 -15.01 -20.53 -29.41
C PRO A 413 -16.22 -21.38 -29.04
N SER A 414 -16.73 -22.16 -29.98
CA SER A 414 -17.79 -23.13 -29.77
C SER A 414 -17.27 -24.56 -29.63
N GLN A 415 -15.97 -24.80 -29.83
CA GLN A 415 -15.31 -26.10 -29.75
C GLN A 415 -14.00 -25.97 -28.97
N TRP A 416 -13.72 -26.92 -28.06
CA TRP A 416 -12.48 -26.89 -27.27
C TRP A 416 -11.84 -28.27 -27.07
N ALA A 417 -12.57 -29.35 -27.35
CA ALA A 417 -12.13 -30.72 -27.12
C ALA A 417 -12.29 -31.55 -28.39
N ASP A 418 -11.31 -32.41 -28.64
CA ASP A 418 -11.27 -33.37 -29.75
C ASP A 418 -10.80 -34.73 -29.18
N SER A 419 -11.77 -35.56 -28.80
CA SER A 419 -11.50 -36.78 -28.03
C SER A 419 -10.81 -37.88 -28.84
N ASP A 420 -11.01 -37.92 -30.16
CA ASP A 420 -10.41 -38.93 -31.03
C ASP A 420 -9.35 -38.39 -32.01
N GLY A 421 -9.18 -37.07 -32.06
CA GLY A 421 -8.09 -36.39 -32.74
C GLY A 421 -8.30 -36.25 -34.25
N ASP A 422 -9.55 -36.20 -34.71
CA ASP A 422 -9.89 -36.14 -36.13
C ASP A 422 -10.08 -34.71 -36.68
N GLY A 423 -10.07 -33.72 -35.79
CA GLY A 423 -10.23 -32.31 -36.14
C GLY A 423 -11.68 -31.82 -36.16
N PHE A 424 -12.64 -32.58 -35.64
CA PHE A 424 -13.99 -32.12 -35.35
C PHE A 424 -14.23 -32.04 -33.84
N GLY A 425 -14.89 -30.96 -33.40
CA GLY A 425 -14.99 -30.67 -31.98
C GLY A 425 -16.15 -31.41 -31.29
N ASP A 426 -15.89 -31.89 -30.07
CA ASP A 426 -16.81 -32.71 -29.29
C ASP A 426 -18.10 -32.02 -28.85
N ASN A 427 -18.13 -30.68 -28.79
CA ASN A 427 -19.28 -29.95 -28.29
C ASN A 427 -20.41 -30.03 -29.33
N SER A 428 -21.44 -30.82 -29.04
CA SER A 428 -22.57 -31.07 -29.95
C SER A 428 -23.37 -29.83 -30.36
N SER A 429 -23.19 -28.71 -29.67
CA SER A 429 -23.82 -27.41 -30.01
C SER A 429 -22.88 -26.45 -30.73
N GLY A 430 -21.62 -26.85 -30.94
CA GLY A 430 -20.60 -26.07 -31.61
C GLY A 430 -20.66 -26.17 -33.13
N PHE A 431 -19.80 -25.38 -33.77
CA PHE A 431 -19.61 -25.40 -35.21
C PHE A 431 -19.05 -26.76 -35.65
N GLU A 432 -19.63 -27.33 -36.71
CA GLU A 432 -19.21 -28.62 -37.30
C GLU A 432 -18.92 -29.71 -36.25
N ALA A 433 -19.79 -29.81 -35.24
CA ALA A 433 -19.58 -30.70 -34.11
C ALA A 433 -19.49 -32.17 -34.52
N ASP A 434 -18.53 -32.86 -33.93
CA ASP A 434 -18.30 -34.26 -34.16
C ASP A 434 -19.53 -35.07 -33.71
N SER A 435 -20.06 -35.85 -34.66
CA SER A 435 -21.17 -36.78 -34.44
C SER A 435 -20.69 -38.15 -33.95
N CYS A 436 -19.38 -38.41 -34.04
CA CYS A 436 -18.70 -39.66 -33.82
C CYS A 436 -17.50 -39.54 -32.84
N ASN A 437 -17.62 -38.72 -31.78
CA ASN A 437 -16.63 -38.34 -30.74
C ASN A 437 -15.57 -39.33 -30.22
N ASN A 438 -15.71 -40.64 -30.48
CA ASN A 438 -14.77 -41.67 -30.02
C ASN A 438 -14.22 -42.52 -31.17
N ARG A 439 -14.48 -42.13 -32.41
CA ARG A 439 -14.11 -42.87 -33.60
C ARG A 439 -13.78 -41.87 -34.71
N PRO A 440 -12.48 -41.70 -35.01
CA PRO A 440 -12.04 -40.64 -35.90
C PRO A 440 -12.60 -40.84 -37.31
N GLY A 441 -13.01 -39.74 -37.92
CA GLY A 441 -13.64 -39.71 -39.22
C GLY A 441 -13.21 -38.53 -40.08
N THR A 442 -13.83 -38.43 -41.26
CA THR A 442 -13.52 -37.39 -42.25
C THR A 442 -14.75 -36.89 -42.99
N SER A 443 -15.96 -37.39 -42.68
CA SER A 443 -17.19 -36.91 -43.30
C SER A 443 -17.45 -35.45 -42.96
N THR A 444 -17.97 -34.71 -43.94
CA THR A 444 -18.15 -33.25 -43.90
C THR A 444 -19.50 -32.77 -44.46
N MET A 445 -20.32 -33.68 -44.99
CA MET A 445 -21.58 -33.33 -45.65
C MET A 445 -22.81 -33.68 -44.81
N ASP A 446 -22.76 -34.75 -44.01
CA ASP A 446 -23.86 -35.20 -43.15
C ASP A 446 -23.49 -35.17 -41.66
N ARG A 447 -22.91 -36.25 -41.12
CA ARG A 447 -22.46 -36.38 -39.74
C ARG A 447 -20.98 -36.01 -39.71
N PHE A 448 -20.64 -34.81 -39.30
CA PHE A 448 -19.24 -34.38 -39.19
C PHE A 448 -18.44 -35.30 -38.26
N GLY A 449 -17.17 -35.55 -38.59
CA GLY A 449 -16.26 -36.41 -37.81
C GLY A 449 -16.57 -37.92 -37.81
N CYS A 450 -17.53 -38.35 -38.62
CA CYS A 450 -17.80 -39.77 -38.78
C CYS A 450 -16.90 -40.44 -39.86
N PRO A 451 -16.64 -41.74 -39.74
CA PRO A 451 -15.86 -42.46 -40.74
C PRO A 451 -16.50 -42.35 -42.12
N ASP A 452 -15.70 -41.95 -43.10
CA ASP A 452 -16.03 -41.86 -44.52
C ASP A 452 -14.97 -42.67 -45.27
N ALA A 453 -15.37 -43.78 -45.88
CA ALA A 453 -14.43 -44.78 -46.37
C ALA A 453 -13.92 -44.48 -47.79
N ASP A 454 -14.71 -43.77 -48.60
CA ASP A 454 -14.35 -43.45 -49.99
C ASP A 454 -14.02 -41.95 -50.21
N GLY A 455 -14.29 -41.10 -49.22
CA GLY A 455 -13.87 -39.71 -49.17
C GLY A 455 -14.76 -38.77 -49.96
N ASP A 456 -16.03 -39.10 -50.19
CA ASP A 456 -16.98 -38.20 -50.85
C ASP A 456 -17.65 -37.17 -49.92
N GLY A 457 -17.39 -37.29 -48.62
CA GLY A 457 -17.87 -36.39 -47.58
C GLY A 457 -19.09 -36.91 -46.82
N TYR A 458 -19.74 -38.00 -47.25
CA TYR A 458 -20.85 -38.61 -46.52
C TYR A 458 -20.37 -39.73 -45.60
N SER A 459 -20.98 -39.84 -44.43
CA SER A 459 -20.57 -40.83 -43.43
C SER A 459 -21.04 -42.23 -43.80
N ASN A 460 -20.19 -43.24 -43.51
CA ASN A 460 -20.54 -44.65 -43.65
C ASN A 460 -21.86 -44.96 -42.91
N SER A 461 -22.70 -45.78 -43.52
CA SER A 461 -23.92 -46.26 -42.86
C SER A 461 -23.65 -47.15 -41.64
N ASP A 462 -24.49 -47.00 -40.61
CA ASP A 462 -24.48 -47.84 -39.42
C ASP A 462 -25.92 -48.07 -38.88
N ALA A 463 -26.05 -48.73 -37.73
CA ALA A 463 -27.35 -49.11 -37.18
C ALA A 463 -28.19 -47.90 -36.70
N ASP A 464 -27.54 -46.80 -36.34
CA ASP A 464 -28.18 -45.59 -35.82
C ASP A 464 -28.36 -44.51 -36.91
N TRP A 465 -27.55 -44.58 -37.98
CA TRP A 465 -27.63 -43.76 -39.18
C TRP A 465 -27.60 -44.65 -40.43
N PRO A 466 -28.76 -45.23 -40.83
CA PRO A 466 -28.83 -46.06 -42.02
C PRO A 466 -28.69 -45.23 -43.30
N ALA A 467 -28.27 -45.89 -44.40
CA ALA A 467 -28.30 -45.30 -45.73
C ALA A 467 -29.72 -45.26 -46.30
N HIS A 468 -29.87 -44.63 -47.47
CA HIS A 468 -31.10 -44.72 -48.24
C HIS A 468 -31.47 -46.19 -48.51
N PRO A 469 -32.78 -46.51 -48.60
CA PRO A 469 -33.93 -45.60 -48.52
C PRO A 469 -34.38 -45.30 -47.07
N GLU A 470 -33.73 -45.88 -46.05
CA GLU A 470 -34.18 -45.78 -44.65
C GLU A 470 -33.60 -44.57 -43.90
N GLY A 471 -32.48 -44.02 -44.36
CA GLY A 471 -31.84 -42.83 -43.79
C GLY A 471 -31.02 -42.05 -44.81
N PHE A 472 -30.01 -41.33 -44.33
CA PHE A 472 -29.26 -40.34 -45.11
C PHE A 472 -27.75 -40.58 -45.11
N ALA A 473 -27.29 -41.69 -44.53
CA ALA A 473 -25.89 -42.09 -44.63
C ALA A 473 -25.52 -42.43 -46.07
N ASP A 474 -24.22 -42.53 -46.32
CA ASP A 474 -23.68 -42.99 -47.58
C ASP A 474 -24.22 -44.39 -47.93
N ALA A 475 -24.89 -44.48 -49.09
CA ALA A 475 -25.41 -45.72 -49.65
C ALA A 475 -24.32 -46.62 -50.26
N PHE A 476 -23.18 -46.06 -50.67
CA PHE A 476 -22.09 -46.80 -51.29
C PHE A 476 -20.72 -46.41 -50.73
N ASN A 477 -20.45 -46.77 -49.48
CA ASN A 477 -19.19 -46.61 -48.73
C ASN A 477 -17.84 -46.88 -49.46
N ASP A 478 -17.84 -47.48 -50.65
CA ASP A 478 -16.64 -47.78 -51.44
C ASP A 478 -16.61 -47.03 -52.80
N GLN A 479 -17.59 -46.16 -53.09
CA GLN A 479 -17.81 -45.51 -54.38
C GLN A 479 -18.02 -44.00 -54.21
N SER A 480 -16.92 -43.25 -54.23
CA SER A 480 -16.88 -41.79 -53.94
C SER A 480 -17.66 -40.86 -54.88
N THR A 481 -18.44 -41.42 -55.80
CA THR A 481 -19.32 -40.69 -56.72
C THR A 481 -20.79 -41.01 -56.47
N GLN A 482 -21.11 -41.91 -55.54
CA GLN A 482 -22.45 -42.39 -55.25
C GLN A 482 -22.66 -42.46 -53.73
N TRP A 483 -23.45 -41.55 -53.18
CA TRP A 483 -23.80 -41.49 -51.76
C TRP A 483 -25.30 -41.65 -51.50
N ALA A 484 -26.12 -41.64 -52.55
CA ALA A 484 -27.58 -41.71 -52.46
C ALA A 484 -28.14 -42.85 -53.34
N ASP A 485 -29.17 -43.54 -52.84
CA ASP A 485 -29.89 -44.63 -53.51
C ASP A 485 -31.36 -44.57 -53.08
N THR A 486 -32.11 -43.62 -53.64
CA THR A 486 -33.41 -43.20 -53.12
C THR A 486 -34.45 -44.32 -53.10
N ASP A 487 -34.36 -45.29 -54.01
CA ASP A 487 -35.28 -46.43 -54.07
C ASP A 487 -34.69 -47.77 -53.56
N GLY A 488 -33.39 -47.82 -53.31
CA GLY A 488 -32.71 -48.95 -52.68
C GLY A 488 -32.46 -50.13 -53.63
N ASP A 489 -32.33 -49.88 -54.93
CA ASP A 489 -32.14 -50.92 -55.94
C ASP A 489 -30.66 -51.27 -56.20
N GLY A 490 -29.73 -50.52 -55.60
CA GLY A 490 -28.29 -50.73 -55.70
C GLY A 490 -27.62 -49.98 -56.86
N PHE A 491 -28.32 -49.06 -57.52
CA PHE A 491 -27.74 -48.07 -58.43
C PHE A 491 -27.83 -46.68 -57.79
N GLY A 492 -26.73 -45.92 -57.81
CA GLY A 492 -26.68 -44.66 -57.09
C GLY A 492 -27.28 -43.48 -57.87
N ASP A 493 -27.96 -42.58 -57.18
CA ASP A 493 -28.72 -41.47 -57.78
C ASP A 493 -27.84 -40.40 -58.45
N ASN A 494 -26.56 -40.31 -58.06
CA ASN A 494 -25.71 -39.16 -58.40
C ASN A 494 -25.19 -39.27 -59.83
N ASN A 495 -25.49 -38.27 -60.66
CA ASN A 495 -25.20 -38.27 -62.09
C ASN A 495 -24.18 -37.19 -62.50
N ASP A 496 -23.15 -37.00 -61.68
CA ASP A 496 -22.04 -36.12 -62.00
C ASP A 496 -21.15 -36.70 -63.11
N GLU A 497 -20.35 -35.85 -63.75
CA GLU A 497 -19.46 -36.28 -64.84
C GLU A 497 -18.45 -37.32 -64.33
N GLY A 498 -18.56 -38.56 -64.81
CA GLY A 498 -17.71 -39.66 -64.38
C GLY A 498 -18.28 -40.49 -63.22
N ALA A 499 -19.53 -40.24 -62.82
CA ALA A 499 -20.21 -41.03 -61.79
C ALA A 499 -20.22 -42.53 -62.12
N TRP A 500 -19.90 -43.35 -61.12
CA TRP A 500 -19.96 -44.78 -61.25
C TRP A 500 -21.42 -45.22 -61.21
N ARG A 501 -21.90 -45.65 -62.36
CA ARG A 501 -23.22 -46.22 -62.53
C ARG A 501 -24.44 -45.44 -62.01
N PRO A 502 -24.64 -44.20 -62.49
CA PRO A 502 -25.79 -43.42 -62.07
C PRO A 502 -27.10 -44.10 -62.47
N ASP A 503 -28.01 -44.17 -61.52
CA ASP A 503 -29.38 -44.60 -61.74
C ASP A 503 -30.08 -43.60 -62.68
N SER A 504 -30.61 -44.14 -63.76
CA SER A 504 -31.42 -43.40 -64.73
C SER A 504 -32.87 -43.25 -64.27
N CYS A 505 -33.25 -43.98 -63.23
CA CYS A 505 -34.57 -44.09 -62.64
C CYS A 505 -34.61 -43.91 -61.10
N PRO A 506 -34.03 -42.84 -60.50
CA PRO A 506 -33.76 -42.70 -59.04
C PRO A 506 -34.91 -42.90 -58.05
N ALA A 507 -36.15 -43.05 -58.50
CA ALA A 507 -37.32 -43.18 -57.63
C ALA A 507 -38.17 -44.40 -57.98
N THR A 508 -37.64 -45.32 -58.80
CA THR A 508 -38.35 -46.50 -59.30
C THR A 508 -37.39 -47.66 -59.41
N THR A 509 -37.46 -48.55 -58.42
CA THR A 509 -36.61 -49.73 -58.32
C THR A 509 -36.50 -50.48 -59.65
N GLY A 510 -35.28 -50.75 -60.08
CA GLY A 510 -34.98 -51.45 -61.31
C GLY A 510 -33.78 -52.37 -61.22
N SER A 511 -33.44 -52.98 -62.35
CA SER A 511 -32.26 -53.86 -62.46
C SER A 511 -31.57 -53.81 -63.82
N SER A 512 -32.02 -52.92 -64.72
CA SER A 512 -31.44 -52.79 -66.05
C SER A 512 -29.96 -52.40 -65.98
N THR A 513 -29.13 -52.91 -66.89
CA THR A 513 -27.67 -52.73 -66.92
C THR A 513 -27.09 -52.47 -68.32
N ILE A 514 -27.90 -52.38 -69.37
CA ILE A 514 -27.42 -52.26 -70.76
C ILE A 514 -27.56 -50.82 -71.28
N ASP A 515 -28.79 -50.31 -71.35
CA ASP A 515 -29.08 -49.01 -71.97
C ASP A 515 -29.25 -47.89 -70.93
N ARG A 516 -29.95 -48.21 -69.86
CA ARG A 516 -30.18 -47.39 -68.67
C ARG A 516 -29.88 -48.24 -67.46
N TRP A 517 -29.31 -47.65 -66.42
CA TRP A 517 -29.02 -48.35 -65.18
C TRP A 517 -30.10 -48.03 -64.15
N GLY A 518 -30.47 -49.02 -63.32
CA GLY A 518 -31.49 -48.89 -62.26
C GLY A 518 -32.93 -48.71 -62.73
N CYS A 519 -33.24 -48.98 -64.01
CA CYS A 519 -34.60 -48.91 -64.51
C CYS A 519 -35.29 -50.28 -64.49
N PRO A 520 -36.64 -50.34 -64.47
CA PRO A 520 -37.38 -51.58 -64.55
C PRO A 520 -36.96 -52.42 -65.77
N ASP A 521 -36.73 -53.70 -65.55
CA ASP A 521 -36.32 -54.72 -66.52
C ASP A 521 -37.13 -55.98 -66.18
N GLY A 522 -38.24 -56.18 -66.90
CA GLY A 522 -39.28 -57.14 -66.54
C GLY A 522 -38.87 -58.59 -66.73
N ASP A 523 -38.03 -58.86 -67.73
CA ASP A 523 -37.61 -60.22 -68.11
C ASP A 523 -36.17 -60.56 -67.70
N GLY A 524 -35.38 -59.55 -67.30
CA GLY A 524 -34.09 -59.70 -66.64
C GLY A 524 -32.92 -59.91 -67.59
N ASP A 525 -33.00 -59.41 -68.83
CA ASP A 525 -31.89 -59.51 -69.79
C ASP A 525 -30.91 -58.33 -69.74
N GLY A 526 -31.24 -57.32 -68.94
CA GLY A 526 -30.45 -56.13 -68.68
C GLY A 526 -30.87 -54.90 -69.49
N ALA A 527 -31.74 -55.01 -70.50
CA ALA A 527 -32.31 -53.84 -71.16
C ALA A 527 -33.51 -53.30 -70.37
N SER A 528 -33.69 -51.97 -70.33
CA SER A 528 -34.81 -51.37 -69.59
C SER A 528 -36.13 -51.50 -70.36
N ASP A 529 -37.21 -51.76 -69.62
CA ASP A 529 -38.58 -51.81 -70.14
C ASP A 529 -38.96 -50.49 -70.83
N PRO A 530 -39.66 -50.53 -71.99
CA PRO A 530 -40.12 -49.34 -72.66
C PRO A 530 -41.25 -48.64 -71.88
N GLN A 531 -40.97 -47.44 -71.39
CA GLN A 531 -41.95 -46.54 -70.79
C GLN A 531 -42.33 -45.40 -71.75
N ILE A 532 -43.34 -45.64 -72.59
CA ILE A 532 -43.79 -44.68 -73.62
C ILE A 532 -44.18 -43.32 -73.03
N GLN A 533 -44.77 -43.30 -71.83
CA GLN A 533 -45.16 -42.06 -71.15
C GLN A 533 -43.97 -41.25 -70.63
N ALA A 534 -42.88 -41.93 -70.26
CA ALA A 534 -41.61 -41.32 -69.87
C ALA A 534 -40.71 -41.02 -71.09
N GLY A 535 -41.16 -41.36 -72.30
CA GLY A 535 -40.41 -41.18 -73.54
C GLY A 535 -39.34 -42.25 -73.78
N TRP A 536 -39.33 -43.34 -73.02
CA TRP A 536 -38.44 -44.48 -73.27
C TRP A 536 -39.09 -45.37 -74.32
N LEU A 537 -38.67 -45.13 -75.56
CA LEU A 537 -39.16 -45.89 -76.72
C LEU A 537 -38.29 -47.13 -76.93
N PRO A 538 -38.89 -48.26 -77.36
CA PRO A 538 -38.14 -49.46 -77.73
C PRO A 538 -37.25 -49.21 -78.95
N HIS A 539 -36.22 -50.03 -79.13
CA HIS A 539 -35.41 -50.04 -80.35
C HIS A 539 -36.31 -50.23 -81.60
N PRO A 540 -36.04 -49.59 -82.76
CA PRO A 540 -35.00 -48.60 -83.04
C PRO A 540 -35.39 -47.14 -82.74
N ALA A 541 -36.61 -46.90 -82.25
CA ALA A 541 -37.08 -45.55 -81.96
C ALA A 541 -36.43 -44.94 -80.69
N GLY A 542 -35.95 -45.80 -79.78
CA GLY A 542 -35.14 -45.43 -78.62
C GLY A 542 -34.15 -46.53 -78.26
N LEU A 543 -33.78 -46.59 -76.99
CA LEU A 543 -32.78 -47.55 -76.48
C LEU A 543 -33.39 -48.63 -75.58
N ALA A 544 -34.66 -48.50 -75.22
CA ALA A 544 -35.34 -49.46 -74.36
C ALA A 544 -35.55 -50.79 -75.09
N ASP A 545 -35.84 -51.83 -74.33
CA ASP A 545 -36.08 -53.17 -74.80
C ASP A 545 -37.24 -53.23 -75.82
N ALA A 546 -36.96 -53.80 -76.99
CA ALA A 546 -37.94 -54.06 -78.03
C ALA A 546 -38.82 -55.30 -77.76
N PHE A 547 -38.36 -56.23 -76.92
CA PHE A 547 -39.06 -57.46 -76.55
C PHE A 547 -39.11 -57.67 -75.01
N PRO A 548 -39.87 -56.85 -74.26
CA PRO A 548 -39.85 -56.81 -72.77
C PRO A 548 -40.35 -58.04 -72.01
N GLU A 549 -40.62 -59.13 -72.73
CA GLU A 549 -41.13 -60.40 -72.20
C GLU A 549 -40.29 -61.59 -72.70
N ASP A 550 -39.19 -61.32 -73.43
CA ASP A 550 -38.29 -62.31 -74.00
C ASP A 550 -36.84 -61.96 -73.69
N ALA A 551 -36.37 -62.45 -72.54
CA ALA A 551 -35.03 -62.19 -72.02
C ALA A 551 -33.85 -62.69 -72.90
N SER A 552 -34.14 -63.24 -74.08
CA SER A 552 -33.15 -63.65 -75.06
C SER A 552 -32.99 -62.67 -76.23
N GLN A 553 -33.84 -61.64 -76.31
CA GLN A 553 -33.86 -60.64 -77.36
C GLN A 553 -34.20 -59.27 -76.76
N TRP A 554 -33.39 -58.25 -77.01
CA TRP A 554 -33.73 -56.87 -76.57
C TRP A 554 -33.63 -55.80 -77.66
N ARG A 555 -32.89 -56.09 -78.74
CA ARG A 555 -32.54 -55.12 -79.78
C ARG A 555 -33.17 -55.51 -81.10
N ASP A 556 -33.82 -54.56 -81.78
CA ASP A 556 -34.45 -54.74 -83.10
C ASP A 556 -33.99 -53.62 -84.05
N LEU A 557 -32.85 -53.81 -84.71
CA LEU A 557 -32.16 -52.70 -85.39
C LEU A 557 -32.93 -52.11 -86.56
N ASP A 558 -33.64 -52.92 -87.31
CA ASP A 558 -34.39 -52.49 -88.48
C ASP A 558 -35.91 -52.35 -88.23
N GLY A 559 -36.39 -52.78 -87.05
CA GLY A 559 -37.75 -52.55 -86.58
C GLY A 559 -38.77 -53.51 -87.19
N ASP A 560 -38.34 -54.70 -87.59
CA ASP A 560 -39.18 -55.69 -88.27
C ASP A 560 -39.87 -56.69 -87.30
N GLY A 561 -39.53 -56.62 -86.01
CA GLY A 561 -40.08 -57.48 -84.97
C GLY A 561 -39.31 -58.78 -84.75
N TYR A 562 -38.10 -58.93 -85.30
CA TYR A 562 -37.16 -60.00 -84.95
C TYR A 562 -35.94 -59.44 -84.21
N GLY A 563 -35.54 -60.11 -83.13
CA GLY A 563 -34.45 -59.62 -82.29
C GLY A 563 -33.06 -59.94 -82.82
N ASP A 564 -32.13 -59.00 -82.69
CA ASP A 564 -30.77 -59.06 -83.21
C ASP A 564 -29.88 -60.09 -82.48
N GLU A 565 -30.20 -60.49 -81.25
CA GLU A 565 -29.30 -61.29 -80.44
C GLU A 565 -29.14 -62.69 -81.06
N PRO A 566 -27.91 -63.13 -81.37
CA PRO A 566 -27.68 -64.30 -82.23
C PRO A 566 -28.07 -65.62 -81.56
N VAL A 567 -28.31 -65.62 -80.25
CA VAL A 567 -28.65 -66.78 -79.45
C VAL A 567 -29.88 -66.44 -78.60
N GLY A 568 -31.02 -66.31 -79.27
CA GLY A 568 -32.31 -66.09 -78.61
C GLY A 568 -33.48 -66.67 -79.41
N THR A 569 -34.70 -66.33 -79.02
CA THR A 569 -35.91 -66.73 -79.74
C THR A 569 -35.91 -66.08 -81.11
N ASN A 570 -36.10 -66.89 -82.16
CA ASN A 570 -36.23 -66.45 -83.56
C ASN A 570 -35.30 -65.28 -83.95
N PRO A 571 -33.97 -65.45 -83.83
CA PRO A 571 -33.03 -64.35 -83.97
C PRO A 571 -32.97 -63.87 -85.42
N ASP A 572 -32.97 -62.55 -85.59
CA ASP A 572 -32.91 -61.92 -86.89
C ASP A 572 -31.59 -62.24 -87.59
N ARG A 573 -31.72 -62.82 -88.78
CA ARG A 573 -30.62 -63.21 -89.66
C ARG A 573 -30.23 -62.10 -90.63
N CYS A 574 -31.00 -61.02 -90.68
CA CYS A 574 -30.89 -59.91 -91.61
C CYS A 574 -30.83 -58.50 -91.00
N LYS A 575 -30.91 -58.29 -89.67
CA LYS A 575 -30.50 -57.17 -88.78
C LYS A 575 -30.62 -55.71 -89.23
N GLU A 576 -30.17 -55.40 -90.43
CA GLU A 576 -30.07 -54.06 -91.01
C GLU A 576 -31.11 -53.87 -92.13
N THR A 577 -31.93 -54.89 -92.43
CA THR A 577 -32.84 -54.91 -93.57
C THR A 577 -34.14 -55.58 -93.17
N PRO A 578 -35.23 -54.80 -93.00
CA PRO A 578 -36.49 -55.34 -92.50
C PRO A 578 -37.01 -56.48 -93.36
N GLY A 579 -37.48 -57.54 -92.72
CA GLY A 579 -38.00 -58.72 -93.37
C GLY A 579 -39.27 -59.28 -92.74
N THR A 580 -39.82 -60.29 -93.38
CA THR A 580 -41.05 -60.98 -92.92
C THR A 580 -40.93 -62.50 -92.97
N SER A 581 -39.76 -63.04 -93.31
CA SER A 581 -39.53 -64.49 -93.35
C SER A 581 -39.68 -65.12 -91.96
N THR A 582 -40.32 -66.29 -91.90
CA THR A 582 -40.71 -67.01 -90.67
C THR A 582 -40.27 -68.47 -90.64
N GLU A 583 -39.80 -69.06 -91.76
CA GLU A 583 -39.56 -70.51 -91.84
C GLU A 583 -38.07 -70.88 -91.81
N ASP A 584 -37.19 -70.08 -92.41
CA ASP A 584 -35.76 -70.39 -92.51
C ASP A 584 -34.86 -69.31 -91.89
N ARG A 585 -34.93 -68.09 -92.42
CA ARG A 585 -34.08 -66.96 -92.02
C ARG A 585 -34.99 -65.86 -91.50
N PHE A 586 -35.41 -66.01 -90.24
CA PHE A 586 -36.19 -65.03 -89.50
C PHE A 586 -35.65 -63.60 -89.69
N GLY A 587 -36.55 -62.65 -89.94
CA GLY A 587 -36.24 -61.23 -90.19
C GLY A 587 -35.62 -60.90 -91.55
N CYS A 588 -35.49 -61.87 -92.45
CA CYS A 588 -35.06 -61.60 -93.83
C CYS A 588 -36.22 -61.24 -94.77
N THR A 589 -35.93 -60.45 -95.80
CA THR A 589 -36.87 -60.11 -96.87
C THR A 589 -37.49 -61.38 -97.47
N ASP A 590 -38.82 -61.42 -97.51
CA ASP A 590 -39.67 -62.44 -98.13
C ASP A 590 -40.63 -61.68 -99.06
N THR A 591 -40.32 -61.70 -100.36
CA THR A 591 -40.96 -60.83 -101.34
C THR A 591 -42.39 -61.25 -101.68
N ASP A 592 -42.73 -62.54 -101.59
CA ASP A 592 -44.06 -63.06 -101.95
C ASP A 592 -44.93 -63.45 -100.74
N GLY A 593 -44.34 -63.53 -99.54
CA GLY A 593 -45.03 -63.67 -98.27
C GLY A 593 -45.39 -65.12 -97.93
N ASP A 594 -44.66 -66.12 -98.43
CA ASP A 594 -44.92 -67.53 -98.13
C ASP A 594 -44.23 -68.05 -96.86
N GLY A 595 -43.38 -67.23 -96.25
CA GLY A 595 -42.62 -67.51 -95.04
C GLY A 595 -41.14 -67.84 -95.28
N TRP A 596 -40.72 -68.17 -96.50
CA TRP A 596 -39.31 -68.42 -96.84
C TRP A 596 -38.61 -67.15 -97.29
N SER A 597 -37.39 -66.93 -96.84
CA SER A 597 -36.64 -65.73 -97.23
C SER A 597 -36.21 -65.79 -98.70
N ASP A 598 -36.08 -64.65 -99.37
CA ASP A 598 -35.62 -64.57 -100.77
C ASP A 598 -34.28 -65.29 -101.03
N LEU A 599 -33.44 -65.44 -99.99
CA LEU A 599 -32.17 -66.15 -100.05
C LEU A 599 -32.29 -67.66 -99.85
N GLY A 600 -33.32 -68.13 -99.14
CA GLY A 600 -33.62 -69.54 -98.91
C GLY A 600 -34.64 -70.11 -99.89
N ASP A 601 -35.43 -69.25 -100.51
CA ASP A 601 -36.48 -69.56 -101.46
C ASP A 601 -35.93 -69.69 -102.89
N ARG A 602 -36.25 -70.81 -103.53
CA ARG A 602 -35.89 -71.08 -104.93
C ARG A 602 -36.82 -70.39 -105.93
N PHE A 603 -37.99 -69.94 -105.49
CA PHE A 603 -39.00 -69.21 -106.26
C PHE A 603 -39.52 -67.95 -105.51
N PRO A 604 -38.69 -66.92 -105.22
CA PRO A 604 -39.02 -65.75 -104.37
C PRO A 604 -40.17 -64.81 -104.82
N MET A 605 -40.92 -65.19 -105.85
CA MET A 605 -42.02 -64.39 -106.43
C MET A 605 -43.29 -65.25 -106.60
N ASP A 606 -43.29 -66.49 -106.12
CA ASP A 606 -44.40 -67.44 -106.19
C ASP A 606 -44.71 -68.00 -104.81
N VAL A 607 -45.67 -67.35 -104.13
CA VAL A 607 -46.14 -67.63 -102.76
C VAL A 607 -46.57 -69.08 -102.46
N THR A 608 -46.54 -69.95 -103.47
CA THR A 608 -46.97 -71.33 -103.38
C THR A 608 -45.85 -72.35 -103.56
N GLN A 609 -44.61 -71.92 -103.85
CA GLN A 609 -43.44 -72.77 -104.08
C GLN A 609 -42.20 -72.16 -103.42
N TRP A 610 -41.47 -72.94 -102.62
CA TRP A 610 -40.28 -72.44 -101.92
C TRP A 610 -39.04 -73.35 -102.04
N PHE A 611 -39.25 -74.62 -102.37
CA PHE A 611 -38.22 -75.66 -102.36
C PHE A 611 -38.21 -76.43 -103.69
N ASP A 612 -37.00 -76.78 -104.13
CA ASP A 612 -36.72 -77.49 -105.39
C ASP A 612 -35.55 -78.45 -105.12
N ALA A 613 -35.90 -79.70 -104.76
CA ALA A 613 -34.93 -80.69 -104.28
C ALA A 613 -33.96 -81.15 -105.38
N ASP A 614 -34.45 -81.31 -106.60
CA ASP A 614 -33.70 -81.90 -107.71
C ASP A 614 -33.04 -80.84 -108.63
N GLY A 615 -33.45 -79.58 -108.48
CA GLY A 615 -32.87 -78.43 -109.16
C GLY A 615 -33.38 -78.21 -110.58
N ASP A 616 -34.53 -78.78 -110.95
CA ASP A 616 -35.04 -78.74 -112.32
C ASP A 616 -35.83 -77.45 -112.66
N GLY A 617 -36.12 -76.63 -111.65
CA GLY A 617 -36.83 -75.36 -111.78
C GLY A 617 -38.36 -75.45 -111.66
N TYR A 618 -38.90 -76.56 -111.17
CA TYR A 618 -40.29 -76.70 -110.70
C TYR A 618 -40.29 -76.95 -109.19
N GLY A 619 -41.27 -76.38 -108.47
CA GLY A 619 -41.29 -76.46 -107.00
C GLY A 619 -41.98 -77.72 -106.48
N ASP A 620 -41.46 -78.26 -105.38
CA ASP A 620 -41.87 -79.55 -104.81
C ASP A 620 -43.27 -79.52 -104.14
N ASN A 621 -43.82 -78.34 -103.82
CA ASN A 621 -45.11 -78.25 -103.14
C ASN A 621 -46.22 -78.67 -104.10
N SER A 622 -46.79 -79.86 -103.89
CA SER A 622 -47.82 -80.45 -104.75
C SER A 622 -49.10 -79.63 -104.93
N TRP A 623 -49.35 -78.64 -104.06
CA TRP A 623 -50.49 -77.73 -104.14
C TRP A 623 -50.14 -76.34 -104.69
N GLY A 624 -48.87 -76.12 -105.03
CA GLY A 624 -48.41 -74.85 -105.58
C GLY A 624 -48.60 -74.70 -107.09
N ASN A 625 -48.25 -73.53 -107.59
CA ASN A 625 -48.23 -73.22 -109.01
C ASN A 625 -47.12 -74.03 -109.68
N MET A 626 -47.43 -74.61 -110.84
CA MET A 626 -46.52 -75.47 -111.61
C MET A 626 -45.75 -76.48 -110.74
N PRO A 627 -46.45 -77.33 -109.96
CA PRO A 627 -45.79 -78.22 -109.01
C PRO A 627 -45.03 -79.33 -109.74
N ASP A 628 -43.87 -79.71 -109.23
CA ASP A 628 -43.15 -80.85 -109.76
C ASP A 628 -43.97 -82.12 -109.55
N SER A 629 -44.16 -82.86 -110.64
CA SER A 629 -44.84 -84.15 -110.63
C SER A 629 -43.91 -85.28 -110.18
N CYS A 630 -42.60 -85.04 -110.09
CA CYS A 630 -41.54 -86.00 -109.76
C CYS A 630 -40.44 -85.41 -108.82
N PRO A 631 -40.80 -84.83 -107.65
CA PRO A 631 -39.86 -84.14 -106.75
C PRO A 631 -38.79 -85.03 -106.13
#